data_AF-A0A3R6JT54-F1
#
_entry.id   AF-A0A3R6JT54-F1
#
_cell.length_a   1.000
_cell.length_b   1.000
_cell.length_c   1.000
_cell.angle_alpha   90.00
_cell.angle_beta   90.00
_cell.angle_gamma   90.00
#
_symmetry.space_group_name_H-M   'P 1'
#
loop_
_entity.id
_entity.type
_entity.pdbx_description
1 polymer ?
#
loop_
_entity_poly.entity_id
_entity_poly.type
_entity_poly.pdbx_seq_one_letter_code
_entity_poly.pdbx_strand_id
1 'polypeptide(L)'
;MGMDIEVTASVQYTVHLTEEDVKKVKQWLHDHKDNLPSFDMHENIAKAVYELYAIGEISLYDNGKYDESDFNTDDVRWSEFEEKEPEEILNVYV
;
A
#
# COMPACT_ATOMS: atom_id res chain seq x y z
N MET A 1 28.22 16.59 -11.54
CA MET A 1 27.23 15.66 -10.96
C MET A 1 27.20 15.88 -9.46
N GLY A 2 26.00 15.89 -8.88
CA GLY A 2 25.73 16.26 -7.48
C GLY A 2 25.95 15.10 -6.51
N MET A 3 24.91 14.78 -5.74
CA MET A 3 24.83 13.65 -4.81
C MET A 3 23.59 12.82 -5.15
N ASP A 4 23.69 11.50 -5.05
CA ASP A 4 22.62 10.54 -5.29
C ASP A 4 22.03 10.06 -3.95
N ILE A 5 20.71 10.19 -3.83
CA ILE A 5 19.92 9.80 -2.66
C ILE A 5 18.73 8.99 -3.15
N GLU A 6 18.44 7.89 -2.46
CA GLU A 6 17.25 7.10 -2.72
C GLU A 6 16.09 7.59 -1.86
N VAL A 7 14.92 7.68 -2.48
CA VAL A 7 13.67 8.07 -1.83
C VAL A 7 12.62 6.99 -2.08
N THR A 8 12.06 6.46 -1.00
CA THR A 8 10.88 5.59 -1.07
C THR A 8 9.65 6.41 -0.72
N ALA A 9 8.58 6.23 -1.49
CA ALA A 9 7.35 6.96 -1.28
C ALA A 9 6.13 6.10 -1.62
N SER A 10 5.02 6.39 -0.95
CA SER A 10 3.77 5.65 -1.05
C SER A 10 2.56 6.58 -1.13
N VAL A 11 1.47 6.00 -1.59
CA VAL A 11 0.15 6.61 -1.64
C VAL A 11 -0.83 5.65 -0.97
N GLN A 12 -1.73 6.18 -0.14
CA GLN A 12 -2.77 5.42 0.53
C GLN A 12 -4.13 5.72 -0.11
N TYR A 13 -4.92 4.66 -0.30
CA TYR A 13 -6.27 4.76 -0.86
C TYR A 13 -7.29 4.41 0.22
N THR A 14 -8.17 5.34 0.56
CA THR A 14 -9.35 5.06 1.38
C THR A 14 -10.50 4.70 0.45
N VAL A 15 -10.78 3.40 0.31
CA VAL A 15 -11.77 2.88 -0.64
C VAL A 15 -13.16 2.75 0.01
N HIS A 16 -14.16 3.29 -0.65
CA HIS A 16 -15.57 3.25 -0.27
C HIS A 16 -16.26 2.07 -0.95
N LEU A 17 -16.48 0.99 -0.19
CA LEU A 17 -17.21 -0.18 -0.70
C LEU A 17 -18.71 0.12 -0.80
N THR A 18 -19.30 -0.22 -1.93
CA THR A 18 -20.76 -0.11 -2.14
C THR A 18 -21.51 -1.16 -1.31
N GLU A 19 -22.83 -1.00 -1.15
CA GLU A 19 -23.65 -2.04 -0.50
C GLU A 19 -23.56 -3.40 -1.20
N GLU A 20 -23.38 -3.42 -2.53
CA GLU A 20 -23.18 -4.66 -3.29
C GLU A 20 -21.85 -5.31 -2.96
N ASP A 21 -20.76 -4.53 -2.94
CA ASP A 21 -19.43 -5.01 -2.54
C ASP A 21 -19.48 -5.62 -1.13
N VAL A 22 -20.15 -4.94 -0.19
CA VAL A 22 -20.32 -5.44 1.18
C VAL A 22 -21.09 -6.76 1.23
N LYS A 23 -22.10 -6.96 0.36
CA LYS A 23 -22.80 -8.25 0.25
C LYS A 23 -21.86 -9.35 -0.25
N LYS A 24 -21.03 -9.07 -1.25
CA LYS A 24 -20.01 -10.01 -1.76
C LYS A 24 -19.01 -10.40 -0.67
N VAL A 25 -18.53 -9.43 0.11
CA VAL A 25 -17.63 -9.67 1.26
C VAL A 25 -18.30 -10.56 2.31
N LYS A 26 -19.55 -10.28 2.68
CA LYS A 26 -20.31 -11.11 3.64
C LYS A 26 -20.48 -12.55 3.15
N GLN A 27 -20.80 -12.72 1.87
CA GLN A 27 -20.94 -14.03 1.26
C GLN A 27 -19.62 -14.79 1.28
N TRP A 28 -18.53 -14.14 0.88
CA TRP A 28 -17.19 -14.73 0.91
C TRP A 28 -16.81 -15.22 2.32
N LEU A 29 -17.03 -14.39 3.34
CA LEU A 29 -16.75 -14.75 4.73
C LEU A 29 -17.61 -15.91 5.22
N HIS A 30 -18.88 -15.96 4.83
CA HIS A 30 -19.76 -17.07 5.16
C HIS A 30 -19.27 -18.39 4.54
N ASP A 31 -18.84 -18.34 3.28
CA ASP A 31 -18.40 -19.52 2.53
C ASP A 31 -17.03 -20.05 3.01
N HIS A 32 -16.23 -19.18 3.64
CA HIS A 32 -14.89 -19.51 4.17
C HIS A 32 -14.83 -19.53 5.70
N LYS A 33 -15.98 -19.52 6.40
CA LYS A 33 -16.07 -19.37 7.86
C LYS A 33 -15.23 -20.37 8.67
N ASP A 34 -15.02 -21.57 8.14
CA ASP A 34 -14.29 -22.66 8.80
C ASP A 34 -12.78 -22.63 8.49
N ASN A 35 -12.33 -21.73 7.61
CA ASN A 35 -10.95 -21.61 7.15
C ASN A 35 -10.49 -20.15 7.06
N LEU A 36 -10.94 -19.32 7.99
CA LEU A 36 -10.49 -17.94 8.06
C LEU A 36 -9.01 -17.88 8.54
N PRO A 37 -8.17 -17.04 7.91
CA PRO A 37 -6.73 -17.00 8.18
C PRO A 37 -6.37 -16.37 9.53
N SER A 38 -7.28 -15.61 10.13
CA SER A 38 -7.05 -14.90 11.39
C SER A 38 -8.21 -15.04 12.37
N PHE A 39 -7.92 -14.87 13.66
CA PHE A 39 -8.95 -14.69 14.68
C PHE A 39 -9.47 -13.25 14.73
N ASP A 40 -8.76 -12.29 14.12
CA ASP A 40 -9.24 -10.90 13.98
C ASP A 40 -10.16 -10.77 12.77
N MET A 41 -11.40 -10.34 13.02
CA MET A 41 -12.39 -10.13 11.97
C MET A 41 -12.00 -8.99 11.02
N HIS A 42 -11.26 -7.97 11.47
CA HIS A 42 -10.81 -6.91 10.58
C HIS A 42 -9.83 -7.43 9.52
N GLU A 43 -8.88 -8.28 9.91
CA GLU A 43 -7.95 -8.93 8.98
C GLU A 43 -8.69 -9.84 8.00
N ASN A 44 -9.67 -10.60 8.49
CA ASN A 44 -10.48 -11.46 7.63
C ASN A 44 -11.32 -10.67 6.62
N ILE A 45 -11.89 -9.53 7.02
CA ILE A 45 -12.61 -8.62 6.11
C ILE A 45 -11.66 -8.05 5.05
N ALA A 46 -10.49 -7.55 5.46
CA ALA A 46 -9.49 -7.01 4.53
C ALA A 46 -9.03 -8.07 3.52
N LYS A 47 -8.82 -9.31 3.99
CA LYS A 47 -8.50 -10.45 3.13
C LYS A 47 -9.62 -10.75 2.14
N ALA A 48 -10.87 -10.80 2.59
CA ALA A 48 -12.02 -11.04 1.71
C ALA A 48 -12.11 -9.99 0.60
N VAL A 49 -11.91 -8.70 0.94
CA VAL A 49 -11.86 -7.61 -0.03
C VAL A 49 -10.73 -7.81 -1.04
N TYR A 50 -9.53 -8.17 -0.59
CA TYR A 50 -8.39 -8.45 -1.47
C TYR A 50 -8.65 -9.62 -2.41
N GLU A 51 -9.18 -10.73 -1.91
CA GLU A 51 -9.49 -11.92 -2.73
C GLU A 51 -10.56 -11.62 -3.78
N LEU A 52 -11.63 -10.91 -3.40
CA LEU A 52 -12.68 -10.48 -4.33
C LEU A 52 -12.15 -9.50 -5.38
N TYR A 53 -11.23 -8.60 -5.00
CA TYR A 53 -10.54 -7.72 -5.95
C TYR A 53 -9.64 -8.52 -6.91
N ALA A 54 -8.87 -9.48 -6.40
CA ALA A 54 -7.95 -10.29 -7.21
C ALA A 54 -8.65 -11.10 -8.30
N ILE A 55 -9.91 -11.49 -8.08
CA ILE A 55 -10.74 -12.19 -9.09
C ILE A 55 -11.65 -11.25 -9.89
N GLY A 56 -11.58 -9.93 -9.65
CA GLY A 56 -12.34 -8.91 -10.39
C GLY A 56 -13.80 -8.76 -9.98
N GLU A 57 -14.23 -9.30 -8.84
CA GLU A 57 -15.60 -9.18 -8.33
C GLU A 57 -15.87 -7.82 -7.64
N ILE A 58 -14.81 -7.17 -7.16
CA ILE A 58 -14.85 -5.82 -6.60
C ILE A 58 -13.73 -4.99 -7.25
N SER A 59 -14.01 -3.74 -7.59
CA SER A 59 -13.00 -2.74 -7.96
C SER A 59 -12.56 -1.93 -6.75
N LEU A 60 -11.27 -1.60 -6.65
CA LEU A 60 -10.73 -0.71 -5.61
C LEU A 60 -10.38 0.68 -6.13
N TYR A 61 -10.08 0.79 -7.43
CA TYR A 61 -9.51 1.98 -8.06
C TYR A 61 -10.42 2.62 -9.11
N ASP A 62 -11.73 2.36 -9.03
CA ASP A 62 -12.68 3.03 -9.91
C ASP A 62 -12.83 4.51 -9.51
N ASN A 63 -12.94 5.39 -10.50
CA ASN A 63 -13.09 6.82 -10.28
C ASN A 63 -14.26 7.14 -9.34
N GLY A 64 -13.98 7.90 -8.28
CA GLY A 64 -14.97 8.30 -7.28
C GLY A 64 -15.28 7.25 -6.22
N LYS A 65 -14.63 6.08 -6.24
CA LYS A 65 -14.76 5.05 -5.21
C LYS A 65 -13.73 5.18 -4.09
N TYR A 66 -12.75 6.06 -4.21
CA TYR A 66 -11.70 6.22 -3.21
C TYR A 66 -11.32 7.67 -3.02
N ASP A 67 -10.78 7.97 -1.84
CA ASP A 67 -9.98 9.16 -1.57
C ASP A 67 -8.51 8.75 -1.54
N GLU A 68 -7.71 9.36 -2.42
CA GLU A 68 -6.26 9.17 -2.48
C GLU A 68 -5.59 10.14 -1.52
N SER A 69 -4.64 9.65 -0.71
CA SER A 69 -3.80 10.52 0.10
C SER A 69 -2.86 11.34 -0.79
N ASP A 70 -2.32 12.42 -0.24
CA ASP A 70 -1.15 13.04 -0.86
C ASP A 70 0.02 12.03 -0.94
N PHE A 71 0.92 12.27 -1.89
CA PHE A 71 2.14 11.48 -2.06
C PHE A 71 3.05 11.64 -0.84
N ASN A 72 3.27 10.55 -0.11
CA ASN A 72 4.03 10.56 1.13
C ASN A 72 5.44 10.03 0.90
N THR A 73 6.44 10.73 1.43
CA THR A 73 7.81 10.22 1.50
C THR A 73 7.95 9.34 2.73
N ASP A 74 8.23 8.06 2.52
CA ASP A 74 8.33 7.06 3.59
C ASP A 74 9.75 6.96 4.13
N ASP A 75 10.74 7.04 3.23
CA ASP A 75 12.15 6.88 3.58
C ASP A 75 13.05 7.69 2.64
N VAL A 76 14.17 8.16 3.19
CA VAL A 76 15.23 8.85 2.46
C VAL A 76 16.56 8.29 2.96
N ARG A 77 17.32 7.68 2.06
CA ARG A 77 18.55 6.97 2.42
C ARG A 77 19.65 7.20 1.41
N TRP A 78 20.88 6.93 1.83
CA TRP A 78 22.04 6.97 0.95
C TRP A 78 21.86 5.99 -0.21
N SER A 79 22.12 6.48 -1.42
CA SER A 79 22.03 5.65 -2.62
C SER A 79 23.15 4.61 -2.64
N GLU A 80 22.85 3.37 -3.01
CA GLU A 80 23.90 2.38 -3.27
C GLU A 80 24.74 2.73 -4.51
N PHE A 81 24.24 3.67 -5.33
CA PHE A 81 24.90 4.19 -6.52
C PHE A 81 25.70 5.47 -6.26
N GLU A 82 25.69 6.00 -5.04
CA GLU A 82 26.54 7.15 -4.71
C GLU A 82 28.00 6.70 -4.58
N GLU A 83 28.83 7.17 -5.51
CA GLU A 83 30.24 6.80 -5.61
C GLU A 83 31.16 7.66 -4.72
N LYS A 84 30.70 8.84 -4.30
CA LYS A 84 31.48 9.76 -3.48
C LYS A 84 31.22 9.53 -2.01
N GLU A 85 32.27 9.60 -1.20
CA GLU A 85 32.11 9.59 0.25
C GLU A 85 31.54 10.94 0.75
N PRO A 86 30.88 10.97 1.92
CA PRO A 86 30.32 12.20 2.49
C PRO A 86 31.31 13.37 2.57
N GLU A 87 32.59 13.11 2.85
CA GLU A 87 33.64 14.13 2.95
C GLU A 87 33.92 14.81 1.59
N GLU A 88 33.89 14.03 0.50
CA GLU A 88 34.07 14.53 -0.86
C GLU A 88 32.89 15.43 -1.29
N ILE A 89 31.68 15.10 -0.81
CA ILE A 89 30.47 15.88 -1.10
C ILE A 89 30.44 17.16 -0.26
N LEU A 90 30.75 17.05 1.04
CA LEU A 90 30.67 18.15 1.98
C LEU A 90 31.87 19.11 1.91
N ASN A 91 32.90 18.79 1.11
CA ASN A 91 34.13 19.57 0.98
C ASN A 91 34.77 19.91 2.33
N VAL A 92 34.69 18.98 3.29
CA VAL A 92 35.32 19.16 4.61
C VAL A 92 36.81 18.84 4.43
N TYR A 93 37.63 19.88 4.30
CA TYR A 93 39.08 19.73 4.41
C TYR A 93 39.39 19.17 5.81
N VAL A 94 39.85 17.92 5.89
CA VAL A 94 40.46 17.35 7.09
C VAL A 94 41.92 17.77 7.18
#